data_AF-B8F5A3-F1
#
_entry.id   AF-B8F5A3-F1
#
_cell.length_a   1.000
_cell.length_b   1.000
_cell.length_c   1.000
_cell.angle_alpha   90.00
_cell.angle_beta   90.00
_cell.angle_gamma   90.00
#
_symmetry.space_group_name_H-M   'P 1'
#
loop_
_entity.id
_entity.type
_entity.pdbx_description
1 polymer ?
#
loop_
_entity_poly.entity_id
_entity_poly.type
_entity_poly.pdbx_seq_one_letter_code
_entity_poly.pdbx_strand_id
1 'polypeptide(L)'
;MAITFADLVKIYRQTEFIENSDEAVFCTNSPEDIELLKLLSSDEYFDESGIQVNTTELTTNQPIQLIINPPKMSLGRLYDNFEGFVKGDMAHLHNPQVSDKPYFIKSEKIVFDDVGKPQYLLNYVGIKTFLHQLISMASYSDSVNKKLIFFSKKTFELSFDVSKQTLPFCTILQELSSQQLQFILDFGNWLHDEKTSSHIDEKKSILALAFANAFPQGATILDVLQKIERINEGVRKDYALYMENFSYEKFVKKLTENSEKFISRVNDSISKLLPQFLGLPLLTAIPTTLRSGDNWLVYVALCFYCAMCYLGLTYQKQVLDNLSDDVEQFEQKGKVPKELKPDWQKDKAKIDELIRKQRRLYRLLSIVVWGCFFYGLTKFCLYIHIIEVICG
;
A
#
# COMPACT_ATOMS: atom_id res chain seq x y z
N MET A 1 40.35 -25.56 -20.99
CA MET A 1 40.45 -24.22 -20.36
C MET A 1 39.14 -23.53 -20.69
N ALA A 2 38.31 -23.12 -19.73
CA ALA A 2 36.98 -22.62 -20.08
C ALA A 2 37.09 -21.24 -20.74
N ILE A 3 36.49 -21.07 -21.93
CA ILE A 3 36.36 -19.76 -22.60
C ILE A 3 35.27 -18.93 -21.93
N THR A 4 35.40 -17.62 -21.99
CA THR A 4 34.46 -16.65 -21.41
C THR A 4 33.94 -15.68 -22.46
N PHE A 5 32.84 -14.99 -22.17
CA PHE A 5 32.33 -13.96 -23.08
C PHE A 5 33.30 -12.79 -23.24
N ALA A 6 34.11 -12.49 -22.22
CA ALA A 6 35.13 -11.45 -22.30
C ALA A 6 36.20 -11.78 -23.35
N ASP A 7 36.51 -13.07 -23.52
CA ASP A 7 37.43 -13.53 -24.57
C ASP A 7 36.85 -13.26 -25.96
N LEU A 8 35.56 -13.53 -26.17
CA LEU A 8 34.86 -13.20 -27.41
C LEU A 8 34.84 -11.69 -27.68
N VAL A 9 34.53 -10.88 -26.65
CA VAL A 9 34.49 -9.41 -26.75
C VAL A 9 35.84 -8.84 -27.16
N LYS A 10 36.94 -9.43 -26.68
CA LYS A 10 38.30 -9.00 -27.06
C LYS A 10 38.53 -9.10 -28.56
N ILE A 11 38.04 -10.18 -29.18
CA ILE A 11 38.07 -10.36 -30.63
C ILE A 11 37.09 -9.40 -31.30
N TYR A 12 35.81 -9.41 -30.89
CA TYR A 12 34.74 -8.64 -31.53
C TYR A 12 35.03 -7.13 -31.60
N ARG A 13 35.69 -6.54 -30.60
CA ARG A 13 36.03 -5.11 -30.62
C ARG A 13 37.05 -4.73 -31.69
N GLN A 14 37.94 -5.65 -32.03
CA GLN A 14 39.00 -5.45 -33.04
C GLN A 14 38.58 -5.96 -34.41
N THR A 15 37.38 -6.53 -34.51
CA THR A 15 36.80 -7.02 -35.74
C THR A 15 36.00 -5.90 -36.43
N GLU A 16 36.19 -5.79 -37.74
CA GLU A 16 35.27 -5.07 -38.63
C GLU A 16 34.28 -6.06 -39.24
N PHE A 17 33.01 -5.92 -38.86
CA PHE A 17 31.93 -6.79 -39.34
C PHE A 17 31.44 -6.30 -40.71
N ILE A 18 31.20 -7.24 -41.63
CA ILE A 18 30.58 -6.92 -42.93
C ILE A 18 29.07 -6.84 -42.74
N GLU A 19 28.44 -5.75 -43.21
CA GLU A 19 27.00 -5.55 -43.07
C GLU A 19 26.20 -6.71 -43.67
N ASN A 20 25.19 -7.18 -42.93
CA ASN A 20 24.29 -8.28 -43.31
C ASN A 20 25.02 -9.59 -43.67
N SER A 21 26.19 -9.82 -43.08
CA SER A 21 26.99 -11.03 -43.25
C SER A 21 27.55 -11.53 -41.92
N ASP A 22 27.84 -12.82 -41.85
CA ASP A 22 28.61 -13.42 -40.76
C ASP A 22 30.12 -13.25 -41.01
N GLU A 23 30.52 -12.80 -42.20
CA GLU A 23 31.91 -12.53 -42.53
C GLU A 23 32.42 -11.27 -41.80
N ALA A 24 33.68 -11.33 -41.38
CA ALA A 24 34.30 -10.23 -40.66
C ALA A 24 35.82 -10.22 -40.87
N VAL A 25 36.43 -9.04 -40.71
CA VAL A 25 37.88 -8.86 -40.85
C VAL A 25 38.46 -8.50 -39.49
N PHE A 26 39.38 -9.32 -39.00
CA PHE A 26 40.08 -9.09 -37.74
C PHE A 26 41.52 -8.69 -37.97
N CYS A 27 41.95 -7.61 -37.29
CA CYS A 27 43.30 -7.08 -37.36
C CYS A 27 43.80 -6.80 -35.94
N THR A 28 44.91 -7.41 -35.54
CA THR A 28 45.55 -7.15 -34.23
C THR A 28 47.06 -7.02 -34.39
N ASN A 29 47.68 -6.23 -33.51
CA ASN A 29 49.13 -6.16 -33.34
C ASN A 29 49.64 -7.03 -32.17
N SER A 30 48.75 -7.63 -31.37
CA SER A 30 49.08 -8.43 -30.19
C SER A 30 49.20 -9.91 -30.55
N PRO A 31 50.34 -10.57 -30.24
CA PRO A 31 50.48 -12.02 -30.36
C PRO A 31 49.49 -12.78 -29.49
N GLU A 32 49.16 -12.26 -28.31
CA GLU A 32 48.21 -12.88 -27.38
C GLU A 32 46.79 -12.94 -27.96
N ASP A 33 46.40 -11.95 -28.75
CA ASP A 33 45.11 -11.94 -29.46
C ASP A 33 45.05 -12.99 -30.56
N ILE A 34 46.18 -13.28 -31.22
CA ILE A 34 46.28 -14.36 -32.21
C ILE A 34 46.18 -15.73 -31.53
N GLU A 35 46.81 -15.92 -30.37
CA GLU A 35 46.66 -17.16 -29.59
C GLU A 35 45.23 -17.37 -29.11
N LEU A 36 44.58 -16.29 -28.65
CA LEU A 36 43.17 -16.34 -28.26
C LEU A 36 42.27 -16.68 -29.45
N LEU A 37 42.50 -16.07 -30.61
CA LEU A 37 41.74 -16.39 -31.83
C LEU A 37 41.92 -17.85 -32.24
N LYS A 38 43.14 -18.42 -32.14
CA LYS A 38 43.41 -19.85 -32.38
C LYS A 38 42.64 -20.74 -31.40
N LEU A 39 42.61 -20.38 -30.12
CA LEU A 39 41.85 -21.12 -29.12
C LEU A 39 40.35 -21.10 -29.44
N LEU A 40 39.80 -19.92 -29.71
CA LEU A 40 38.36 -19.74 -29.98
C LEU A 40 37.91 -20.41 -31.28
N SER A 41 38.77 -20.51 -32.29
CA SER A 41 38.48 -21.16 -33.58
C SER A 41 38.88 -22.63 -33.67
N SER A 42 39.39 -23.21 -32.57
CA SER A 42 39.74 -24.63 -32.51
C SER A 42 38.52 -25.53 -32.50
N ASP A 43 38.67 -26.78 -32.94
CA ASP A 43 37.61 -27.80 -32.93
C ASP A 43 37.00 -28.02 -31.53
N GLU A 44 37.74 -27.74 -30.46
CA GLU A 44 37.26 -27.87 -29.07
C GLU A 44 36.25 -26.78 -28.69
N TYR A 45 36.42 -25.56 -29.21
CA TYR A 45 35.66 -24.38 -28.77
C TYR A 45 34.80 -23.74 -29.87
N PHE A 46 34.92 -24.19 -31.12
CA PHE A 46 34.16 -23.67 -32.26
C PHE A 46 32.64 -23.68 -32.01
N ASP A 47 32.10 -24.79 -31.52
CA ASP A 47 30.67 -24.93 -31.22
C ASP A 47 30.18 -23.97 -30.11
N GLU A 48 31.08 -23.50 -29.25
CA GLU A 48 30.77 -22.55 -28.19
C GLU A 48 30.97 -21.09 -28.61
N SER A 49 32.05 -20.81 -29.35
CA SER A 49 32.46 -19.47 -29.75
C SER A 49 31.73 -18.96 -31.00
N GLY A 50 31.42 -19.86 -31.95
CA GLY A 50 30.90 -19.52 -33.27
C GLY A 50 31.92 -18.90 -34.23
N ILE A 51 33.22 -18.87 -33.89
CA ILE A 51 34.26 -18.20 -34.68
C ILE A 51 35.00 -19.20 -35.56
N GLN A 52 34.99 -18.97 -36.88
CA GLN A 52 35.79 -19.70 -37.85
C GLN A 52 36.84 -18.78 -38.47
N VAL A 53 38.04 -19.32 -38.72
CA VAL A 53 39.11 -18.64 -39.44
C VAL A 53 39.19 -19.20 -40.86
N ASN A 54 39.12 -18.34 -41.87
CA ASN A 54 39.29 -18.72 -43.28
C ASN A 54 40.73 -18.55 -43.80
N THR A 55 41.59 -17.85 -43.06
CA THR A 55 42.99 -17.60 -43.45
C THR A 55 43.91 -18.72 -42.96
N THR A 56 44.77 -19.25 -43.84
CA THR A 56 45.69 -20.36 -43.53
C THR A 56 46.83 -20.01 -42.59
N GLU A 57 47.31 -18.75 -42.61
CA GLU A 57 48.37 -18.28 -41.70
C GLU A 57 47.88 -17.10 -40.87
N LEU A 58 47.92 -17.27 -39.54
CA LEU A 58 47.54 -16.25 -38.57
C LEU A 58 48.78 -15.48 -38.13
N THR A 59 48.97 -14.28 -38.68
CA THR A 59 50.07 -13.36 -38.32
C THR A 59 49.54 -12.03 -37.82
N THR A 60 50.33 -11.34 -36.99
CA THR A 60 49.99 -10.00 -36.51
C THR A 60 50.09 -8.97 -37.64
N ASN A 61 49.30 -7.89 -37.53
CA ASN A 61 49.21 -6.78 -38.49
C ASN A 61 48.77 -7.17 -39.92
N GLN A 62 48.20 -8.35 -40.12
CA GLN A 62 47.55 -8.74 -41.36
C GLN A 62 46.04 -8.89 -41.17
N PRO A 63 45.23 -8.59 -42.20
CA PRO A 63 43.80 -8.82 -42.15
C PRO A 63 43.50 -10.31 -42.18
N ILE A 64 42.86 -10.80 -41.11
CA ILE A 64 42.43 -12.19 -40.96
C ILE A 64 40.94 -12.25 -41.27
N GLN A 65 40.57 -13.10 -42.22
CA GLN A 65 39.18 -13.31 -42.62
C GLN A 65 38.53 -14.31 -41.67
N LEU A 66 37.44 -13.87 -41.03
CA LEU A 66 36.66 -14.64 -40.07
C LEU A 66 35.23 -14.85 -40.55
N ILE A 67 34.61 -15.93 -40.08
CA ILE A 67 33.15 -16.08 -40.05
C ILE A 67 32.75 -16.13 -38.57
N ILE A 68 31.88 -15.23 -38.13
CA ILE A 68 31.46 -15.09 -36.74
C ILE A 68 29.95 -15.33 -36.66
N ASN A 69 29.60 -16.55 -36.25
CA ASN A 69 28.24 -16.95 -35.92
C ASN A 69 27.89 -16.57 -34.47
N PRO A 70 26.60 -16.53 -34.11
CA PRO A 70 26.20 -16.37 -32.72
C PRO A 70 26.84 -17.45 -31.83
N PRO A 71 27.46 -17.07 -30.69
CA PRO A 71 28.02 -18.04 -29.76
C PRO A 71 26.89 -18.86 -29.11
N LYS A 72 27.27 -19.94 -28.44
CA LYS A 72 26.32 -20.72 -27.63
C LYS A 72 25.67 -19.80 -26.59
N MET A 73 24.35 -19.87 -26.48
CA MET A 73 23.54 -18.99 -25.62
C MET A 73 23.97 -18.97 -24.13
N SER A 74 24.60 -20.05 -23.66
CA SER A 74 25.15 -20.12 -22.30
C SER A 74 26.34 -19.18 -22.07
N LEU A 75 27.12 -18.91 -23.13
CA LEU A 75 28.31 -18.07 -23.15
C LEU A 75 27.95 -16.59 -23.33
N GLY A 76 27.06 -16.29 -24.28
CA GLY A 76 26.55 -14.93 -24.48
C GLY A 76 25.71 -14.82 -25.74
N ARG A 77 25.47 -13.58 -26.18
CA ARG A 77 24.57 -13.27 -27.29
C ARG A 77 25.21 -12.27 -28.25
N LEU A 78 25.01 -12.45 -29.54
CA LEU A 78 25.54 -11.59 -30.59
C LEU A 78 24.40 -11.09 -31.46
N TYR A 79 24.35 -9.79 -31.71
CA TYR A 79 23.30 -9.15 -32.52
C TYR A 79 23.93 -8.21 -33.53
N ASP A 80 23.36 -8.14 -34.73
CA ASP A 80 23.89 -7.27 -35.78
C ASP A 80 23.69 -5.79 -35.47
N ASN A 81 22.54 -5.44 -34.89
CA ASN A 81 22.17 -4.06 -34.57
C ASN A 81 21.20 -3.98 -33.39
N PHE A 82 20.89 -2.75 -32.98
CA PHE A 82 19.98 -2.47 -31.88
C PHE A 82 18.58 -3.09 -32.06
N GLU A 83 18.01 -3.07 -33.27
CA GLU A 83 16.70 -3.67 -33.54
C GLU A 83 16.72 -5.19 -33.35
N GLY A 84 17.77 -5.84 -33.85
CA GLY A 84 18.02 -7.27 -33.67
C GLY A 84 18.15 -7.64 -32.19
N PHE A 85 18.88 -6.82 -31.42
CA PHE A 85 19.00 -6.96 -29.97
C PHE A 85 17.65 -6.86 -29.28
N VAL A 86 16.88 -5.79 -29.53
CA VAL A 86 15.57 -5.56 -28.89
C VAL A 86 14.59 -6.70 -29.21
N LYS A 87 14.55 -7.16 -30.46
CA LYS A 87 13.70 -8.26 -30.90
C LYS A 87 14.07 -9.57 -30.20
N GLY A 88 15.37 -9.88 -30.14
CA GLY A 88 15.89 -11.09 -29.48
C GLY A 88 15.67 -11.08 -27.97
N ASP A 89 16.01 -9.98 -27.30
CA ASP A 89 15.89 -9.89 -25.84
C ASP A 89 14.41 -9.89 -25.40
N MET A 90 13.51 -9.19 -26.10
CA MET A 90 12.07 -9.22 -25.82
C MET A 90 11.43 -10.59 -26.10
N ALA A 91 11.96 -11.39 -27.03
CA ALA A 91 11.49 -12.76 -27.24
C ALA A 91 11.79 -13.67 -26.05
N HIS A 92 12.83 -13.33 -25.27
CA HIS A 92 13.28 -14.10 -24.11
C HIS A 92 13.02 -13.41 -22.78
N LEU A 93 12.14 -12.41 -22.72
CA LEU A 93 11.86 -11.61 -21.53
C LEU A 93 11.54 -12.46 -20.27
N HIS A 94 10.83 -13.59 -20.45
CA HIS A 94 10.47 -14.51 -19.36
C HIS A 94 11.51 -15.58 -19.06
N ASN A 95 12.64 -15.58 -19.76
CA ASN A 95 13.71 -16.55 -19.58
C ASN A 95 15.02 -15.85 -19.15
N PRO A 96 15.19 -15.59 -17.84
CA PRO A 96 16.39 -14.96 -17.28
C PRO A 96 17.70 -15.67 -17.66
N GLN A 97 17.66 -16.99 -17.85
CA GLN A 97 18.84 -17.78 -18.26
C GLN A 97 19.39 -17.38 -19.64
N VAL A 98 18.58 -16.66 -20.42
CA VAL A 98 18.91 -16.12 -21.73
C VAL A 98 18.94 -14.59 -21.71
N SER A 99 17.93 -13.93 -21.17
CA SER A 99 17.81 -12.46 -21.22
C SER A 99 18.87 -11.71 -20.43
N ASP A 100 19.46 -12.36 -19.42
CA ASP A 100 20.44 -11.75 -18.53
C ASP A 100 21.88 -12.14 -18.93
N LYS A 101 22.03 -12.96 -19.97
CA LYS A 101 23.33 -13.30 -20.53
C LYS A 101 23.97 -12.07 -21.19
N PRO A 102 25.31 -11.96 -21.12
CA PRO A 102 26.01 -10.85 -21.71
C PRO A 102 25.78 -10.82 -23.23
N TYR A 103 25.86 -9.64 -23.82
CA TYR A 103 25.59 -9.44 -25.24
C TYR A 103 26.60 -8.49 -25.88
N PHE A 104 26.72 -8.60 -27.20
CA PHE A 104 27.46 -7.70 -28.07
C PHE A 104 26.59 -7.27 -29.25
N ILE A 105 26.60 -5.97 -29.59
CA ILE A 105 25.91 -5.43 -30.75
C ILE A 105 26.96 -4.97 -31.77
N LYS A 106 26.96 -5.59 -32.97
CA LYS A 106 28.01 -5.42 -33.99
C LYS A 106 28.09 -3.98 -34.50
N SER A 107 26.98 -3.38 -34.93
CA SER A 107 26.98 -2.06 -35.59
C SER A 107 27.57 -0.94 -34.74
N GLU A 108 27.33 -0.94 -33.43
CA GLU A 108 27.82 0.08 -32.52
C GLU A 108 29.02 -0.39 -31.67
N LYS A 109 29.44 -1.64 -31.84
CA LYS A 109 30.48 -2.32 -31.03
C LYS A 109 30.24 -2.19 -29.51
N ILE A 110 28.98 -2.30 -29.10
CA ILE A 110 28.56 -2.13 -27.69
C ILE A 110 28.51 -3.47 -26.96
N VAL A 111 29.04 -3.49 -25.75
CA VAL A 111 29.00 -4.60 -24.79
C VAL A 111 27.99 -4.31 -23.66
N PHE A 112 27.42 -5.36 -23.07
CA PHE A 112 26.43 -5.27 -21.99
C PHE A 112 26.90 -4.44 -20.77
N ASP A 113 28.20 -4.38 -20.46
CA ASP A 113 28.78 -3.71 -19.29
C ASP A 113 29.51 -2.40 -19.62
N ASP A 114 29.42 -1.93 -20.87
CA ASP A 114 30.06 -0.66 -21.25
C ASP A 114 29.58 0.52 -20.39
N VAL A 115 30.52 1.37 -19.97
CA VAL A 115 30.23 2.54 -19.12
C VAL A 115 29.47 3.61 -19.92
N GLY A 116 29.81 3.80 -21.21
CA GLY A 116 29.26 4.84 -22.07
C GLY A 116 28.20 4.34 -23.03
N LYS A 117 27.06 3.82 -22.52
CA LYS A 117 25.96 3.36 -23.36
C LYS A 117 25.19 4.54 -23.98
N PRO A 118 24.75 4.43 -25.24
CA PRO A 118 23.90 5.44 -25.85
C PRO A 118 22.53 5.50 -25.17
N GLN A 119 21.89 6.68 -25.19
CA GLN A 119 20.65 6.94 -24.47
C GLN A 119 19.52 5.96 -24.83
N TYR A 120 19.38 5.57 -26.11
CA TYR A 120 18.35 4.62 -26.54
C TYR A 120 18.49 3.23 -25.87
N LEU A 121 19.71 2.83 -25.52
CA LEU A 121 19.97 1.56 -24.85
C LEU A 121 19.65 1.66 -23.35
N LEU A 122 19.95 2.82 -22.74
CA LEU A 122 19.50 3.13 -21.37
C LEU A 122 17.97 3.17 -21.29
N ASN A 123 17.32 3.76 -22.30
CA ASN A 123 15.87 3.77 -22.43
C ASN A 123 15.33 2.34 -22.52
N TYR A 124 15.91 1.49 -23.36
CA TYR A 124 15.51 0.08 -23.46
C TYR A 124 15.57 -0.63 -22.10
N VAL A 125 16.69 -0.52 -21.38
CA VAL A 125 16.86 -1.14 -20.06
C VAL A 125 15.80 -0.64 -19.08
N GLY A 126 15.53 0.67 -19.04
CA GLY A 126 14.50 1.23 -18.16
C GLY A 126 13.08 0.79 -18.55
N ILE A 127 12.75 0.72 -19.84
CA ILE A 127 11.45 0.18 -20.31
C ILE A 127 11.33 -1.32 -20.00
N LYS A 128 12.41 -2.10 -20.12
CA LYS A 128 12.45 -3.51 -19.70
C LYS A 128 12.15 -3.63 -18.20
N THR A 129 12.75 -2.78 -17.36
CA THR A 129 12.46 -2.74 -15.92
C THR A 129 10.99 -2.41 -15.65
N PHE A 130 10.45 -1.40 -16.31
CA PHE A 130 9.03 -1.03 -16.19
C PHE A 130 8.10 -2.18 -16.65
N LEU A 131 8.46 -2.90 -17.69
CA LEU A 131 7.68 -4.05 -18.16
C LEU A 131 7.66 -5.20 -17.13
N HIS A 132 8.78 -5.48 -16.46
CA HIS A 132 8.80 -6.44 -15.34
C HIS A 132 7.90 -5.99 -14.18
N GLN A 133 7.86 -4.69 -13.88
CA GLN A 133 6.93 -4.13 -12.90
C GLN A 133 5.47 -4.28 -13.35
N LEU A 134 5.16 -4.14 -14.65
CA LEU A 134 3.81 -4.42 -15.14
C LEU A 134 3.46 -5.91 -15.05
N ILE A 135 4.43 -6.81 -15.31
CA ILE A 135 4.24 -8.26 -15.16
C ILE A 135 3.86 -8.63 -13.73
N SER A 136 4.51 -8.05 -12.71
CA SER A 136 4.16 -8.30 -11.29
C SER A 136 2.81 -7.70 -10.88
N MET A 137 2.35 -6.66 -11.59
CA MET A 137 1.03 -6.04 -11.38
C MET A 137 -0.09 -6.74 -12.14
N ALA A 138 0.22 -7.50 -13.20
CA ALA A 138 -0.76 -8.28 -13.92
C ALA A 138 -1.38 -9.36 -13.03
N SER A 139 -2.63 -9.72 -13.31
CA SER A 139 -3.29 -10.85 -12.65
C SER A 139 -2.75 -12.17 -13.17
N TYR A 140 -2.37 -12.20 -14.44
CA TYR A 140 -1.74 -13.35 -15.10
C TYR A 140 -0.84 -12.88 -16.24
N SER A 141 0.27 -13.59 -16.47
CA SER A 141 1.18 -13.36 -17.59
C SER A 141 1.22 -14.59 -18.47
N ASP A 142 0.76 -14.44 -19.72
CA ASP A 142 0.85 -15.45 -20.77
C ASP A 142 2.16 -15.24 -21.51
N SER A 143 3.19 -15.99 -21.13
CA SER A 143 4.52 -15.91 -21.75
C SER A 143 4.55 -16.46 -23.17
N VAL A 144 3.61 -17.35 -23.54
CA VAL A 144 3.55 -17.97 -24.87
C VAL A 144 3.00 -16.97 -25.89
N ASN A 145 1.87 -16.35 -25.56
CA ASN A 145 1.24 -15.35 -26.42
C ASN A 145 1.75 -13.93 -26.17
N LYS A 146 2.67 -13.77 -25.22
CA LYS A 146 3.26 -12.50 -24.79
C LYS A 146 2.19 -11.46 -24.42
N LYS A 147 1.28 -11.87 -23.54
CA LYS A 147 0.18 -11.03 -23.04
C LYS A 147 0.19 -10.92 -21.52
N LEU A 148 -0.19 -9.75 -21.02
CA LEU A 148 -0.52 -9.52 -19.63
C LEU A 148 -2.03 -9.39 -19.48
N ILE A 149 -2.61 -10.15 -18.56
CA ILE A 149 -4.05 -10.16 -18.30
C ILE A 149 -4.31 -9.42 -17.00
N PHE A 150 -5.18 -8.42 -17.07
CA PHE A 150 -5.60 -7.60 -15.95
C PHE A 150 -7.09 -7.81 -15.69
N PHE A 151 -7.44 -8.25 -14.47
CA PHE A 151 -8.84 -8.40 -14.07
C PHE A 151 -9.36 -7.13 -13.38
N SER A 152 -10.50 -6.65 -13.86
CA SER A 152 -11.30 -5.59 -13.25
C SER A 152 -12.79 -5.88 -13.48
N LYS A 153 -13.64 -4.85 -13.63
CA LYS A 153 -15.01 -5.02 -14.16
C LYS A 153 -15.03 -5.56 -15.59
N LYS A 154 -13.96 -5.32 -16.35
CA LYS A 154 -13.72 -5.87 -17.69
C LYS A 154 -12.32 -6.47 -17.71
N THR A 155 -12.17 -7.67 -18.24
CA THR A 155 -10.84 -8.25 -18.51
C THR A 155 -10.16 -7.40 -19.58
N PHE A 156 -8.92 -7.02 -19.33
CA PHE A 156 -8.09 -6.30 -20.28
C PHE A 156 -6.82 -7.11 -20.57
N GLU A 157 -6.53 -7.28 -21.86
CA GLU A 157 -5.32 -7.94 -22.34
C GLU A 157 -4.38 -6.92 -22.96
N LEU A 158 -3.15 -6.86 -22.44
CA LEU A 158 -2.07 -6.05 -22.96
C LEU A 158 -1.05 -6.94 -23.65
N SER A 159 -0.81 -6.73 -24.95
CA SER A 159 0.30 -7.38 -25.65
C SER A 159 1.62 -6.67 -25.36
N PHE A 160 2.65 -7.42 -24.99
CA PHE A 160 4.02 -6.92 -24.96
C PHE A 160 4.89 -7.53 -26.07
N ASP A 161 4.26 -8.22 -27.04
CA ASP A 161 4.99 -8.71 -28.21
C ASP A 161 5.37 -7.56 -29.15
N VAL A 162 6.65 -7.20 -29.14
CA VAL A 162 7.21 -6.21 -30.07
C VAL A 162 7.72 -6.83 -31.37
N SER A 163 7.57 -8.15 -31.58
CA SER A 163 8.15 -8.84 -32.75
C SER A 163 7.66 -8.30 -34.10
N LYS A 164 6.38 -7.89 -34.17
CA LYS A 164 5.76 -7.28 -35.35
C LYS A 164 5.83 -5.76 -35.38
N GLN A 165 6.32 -5.15 -34.30
CA GLN A 165 6.39 -3.70 -34.09
C GLN A 165 7.79 -3.26 -33.65
N THR A 166 8.82 -4.01 -34.03
CA THR A 166 10.20 -3.79 -33.56
C THR A 166 10.69 -2.41 -33.96
N LEU A 167 10.53 -2.04 -35.23
CA LEU A 167 10.96 -0.73 -35.74
C LEU A 167 10.24 0.44 -35.00
N PRO A 168 8.88 0.50 -34.94
CA PRO A 168 8.19 1.53 -34.16
C PRO A 168 8.60 1.58 -32.68
N PHE A 169 8.85 0.42 -32.06
CA PHE A 169 9.29 0.35 -30.68
C PHE A 169 10.70 0.92 -30.52
N CYS A 170 11.63 0.59 -31.41
CA CYS A 170 12.98 1.16 -31.45
C CYS A 170 12.96 2.68 -31.68
N THR A 171 12.06 3.19 -32.53
CA THR A 171 11.86 4.64 -32.72
C THR A 171 11.45 5.31 -31.41
N ILE A 172 10.47 4.76 -30.69
CA ILE A 172 10.06 5.30 -29.37
C ILE A 172 11.26 5.32 -28.41
N LEU A 173 12.07 4.26 -28.38
CA LEU A 173 13.25 4.20 -27.51
C LEU A 173 14.33 5.21 -27.90
N GLN A 174 14.47 5.55 -29.17
CA GLN A 174 15.42 6.57 -29.64
C GLN A 174 14.94 7.99 -29.32
N GLU A 175 13.63 8.23 -29.36
CA GLU A 175 13.02 9.55 -29.11
C GLU A 175 12.79 9.84 -27.62
N LEU A 176 12.75 8.80 -26.77
CA LEU A 176 12.47 8.94 -25.35
C LEU A 176 13.57 9.75 -24.64
N SER A 177 13.20 10.89 -24.06
CA SER A 177 14.11 11.69 -23.24
C SER A 177 14.38 11.05 -21.88
N SER A 178 15.50 11.39 -21.24
CA SER A 178 15.81 10.92 -19.88
C SER A 178 14.74 11.34 -18.85
N GLN A 179 14.09 12.49 -19.04
CA GLN A 179 13.00 12.95 -18.19
C GLN A 179 11.75 12.07 -18.32
N GLN A 180 11.37 11.72 -19.55
CA GLN A 180 10.24 10.82 -19.80
C GLN A 180 10.54 9.41 -19.28
N LEU A 181 11.77 8.92 -19.45
CA LEU A 181 12.18 7.64 -18.88
C LEU A 181 12.04 7.66 -17.34
N GLN A 182 12.54 8.71 -16.68
CA GLN A 182 12.44 8.83 -15.23
C GLN A 182 10.98 8.85 -14.77
N PHE A 183 10.10 9.56 -15.49
CA PHE A 183 8.67 9.56 -15.21
C PHE A 183 8.05 8.16 -15.27
N ILE A 184 8.39 7.37 -16.30
CA ILE A 184 7.91 5.98 -16.46
C ILE A 184 8.40 5.12 -15.28
N LEU A 185 9.67 5.24 -14.91
CA LEU A 185 10.26 4.51 -13.80
C LEU A 185 9.64 4.92 -12.45
N ASP A 186 9.39 6.21 -12.23
CA ASP A 186 8.74 6.72 -11.01
C ASP A 186 7.30 6.21 -10.88
N PHE A 187 6.58 6.09 -11.99
CA PHE A 187 5.26 5.45 -12.00
C PHE A 187 5.36 3.97 -11.64
N GLY A 188 6.27 3.23 -12.28
CA GLY A 188 6.51 1.82 -11.99
C GLY A 188 6.92 1.56 -10.53
N ASN A 189 7.80 2.40 -9.98
CA ASN A 189 8.20 2.38 -8.58
C ASN A 189 7.03 2.69 -7.65
N TRP A 190 6.19 3.68 -7.99
CA TRP A 190 5.01 4.00 -7.21
C TRP A 190 4.00 2.85 -7.19
N LEU A 191 3.83 2.08 -8.28
CA LEU A 191 2.98 0.88 -8.27
C LEU A 191 3.45 -0.13 -7.20
N HIS A 192 4.75 -0.20 -6.94
CA HIS A 192 5.40 -1.13 -6.01
C HIS A 192 5.81 -0.49 -4.68
N ASP A 193 5.36 0.73 -4.36
CA ASP A 193 5.77 1.43 -3.14
C ASP A 193 5.37 0.64 -1.88
N GLU A 194 6.39 0.21 -1.13
CA GLU A 194 6.26 -0.56 0.11
C GLU A 194 5.35 0.11 1.14
N LYS A 195 5.33 1.46 1.18
CA LYS A 195 4.49 2.23 2.12
C LYS A 195 3.00 2.01 1.90
N THR A 196 2.64 1.56 0.70
CA THR A 196 1.26 1.32 0.24
C THR A 196 1.02 -0.15 -0.12
N SER A 197 1.96 -1.03 0.26
CA SER A 197 1.90 -2.48 -0.03
C SER A 197 0.66 -3.17 0.52
N SER A 198 0.08 -2.66 1.62
CA SER A 198 -1.18 -3.17 2.18
C SER A 198 -2.39 -2.98 1.26
N HIS A 199 -2.25 -2.17 0.21
CA HIS A 199 -3.30 -1.88 -0.78
C HIS A 199 -2.86 -2.22 -2.21
N ILE A 200 -1.95 -3.18 -2.37
CA ILE A 200 -1.40 -3.55 -3.68
C ILE A 200 -2.49 -4.13 -4.59
N ASP A 201 -3.44 -4.89 -4.06
CA ASP A 201 -4.54 -5.49 -4.84
C ASP A 201 -5.48 -4.43 -5.39
N GLU A 202 -5.69 -3.34 -4.65
CA GLU A 202 -6.48 -2.20 -5.11
C GLU A 202 -5.73 -1.40 -6.16
N LYS A 203 -4.40 -1.22 -6.02
CA LYS A 203 -3.59 -0.66 -7.11
C LYS A 203 -3.67 -1.49 -8.38
N LYS A 204 -3.60 -2.82 -8.28
CA LYS A 204 -3.78 -3.72 -9.44
C LYS A 204 -5.15 -3.54 -10.08
N SER A 205 -6.19 -3.47 -9.26
CA SER A 205 -7.58 -3.30 -9.73
C SER A 205 -7.81 -1.94 -10.39
N ILE A 206 -7.25 -0.87 -9.84
CA ILE A 206 -7.33 0.49 -10.38
C ILE A 206 -6.53 0.58 -11.69
N LEU A 207 -5.32 0.03 -11.73
CA LEU A 207 -4.52 -0.04 -12.95
C LEU A 207 -5.25 -0.80 -14.07
N ALA A 208 -5.83 -1.95 -13.75
CA ALA A 208 -6.63 -2.75 -14.67
C ALA A 208 -7.82 -1.97 -15.25
N LEU A 209 -8.54 -1.22 -14.40
CA LEU A 209 -9.65 -0.38 -14.82
C LEU A 209 -9.19 0.79 -15.68
N ALA A 210 -8.09 1.45 -15.30
CA ALA A 210 -7.51 2.56 -16.05
C ALA A 210 -7.11 2.10 -17.46
N PHE A 211 -6.46 0.94 -17.58
CA PHE A 211 -6.14 0.36 -18.88
C PHE A 211 -7.38 0.02 -19.70
N ALA A 212 -8.37 -0.67 -19.11
CA ALA A 212 -9.61 -1.02 -19.80
C ALA A 212 -10.42 0.19 -20.30
N ASN A 213 -10.28 1.34 -19.64
CA ASN A 213 -10.93 2.59 -20.05
C ASN A 213 -10.11 3.38 -21.09
N ALA A 214 -8.77 3.34 -20.99
CA ALA A 214 -7.88 4.11 -21.86
C ALA A 214 -7.66 3.45 -23.23
N PHE A 215 -7.86 2.13 -23.33
CA PHE A 215 -7.49 1.34 -24.50
C PHE A 215 -8.59 0.38 -24.96
N PRO A 216 -8.70 0.14 -26.28
CA PRO A 216 -9.48 -0.97 -26.80
C PRO A 216 -8.81 -2.31 -26.47
N GLN A 217 -9.53 -3.42 -26.67
CA GLN A 217 -8.95 -4.75 -26.58
C GLN A 217 -7.83 -4.93 -27.61
N GLY A 218 -6.76 -5.63 -27.21
CA GLY A 218 -5.61 -5.90 -28.07
C GLY A 218 -4.58 -4.76 -28.15
N ALA A 219 -4.61 -3.82 -27.20
CA ALA A 219 -3.59 -2.79 -27.09
C ALA A 219 -2.20 -3.37 -26.81
N THR A 220 -1.17 -2.64 -27.21
CA THR A 220 0.23 -3.05 -27.07
C THR A 220 0.97 -2.19 -26.05
N ILE A 221 2.16 -2.64 -25.64
CA ILE A 221 3.04 -1.84 -24.77
C ILE A 221 3.40 -0.48 -25.41
N LEU A 222 3.42 -0.36 -26.74
CA LEU A 222 3.65 0.92 -27.41
C LEU A 222 2.51 1.90 -27.11
N ASP A 223 1.25 1.44 -27.14
CA ASP A 223 0.09 2.26 -26.81
C ASP A 223 0.16 2.78 -25.37
N VAL A 224 0.64 1.94 -24.44
CA VAL A 224 0.85 2.30 -23.04
C VAL A 224 1.93 3.37 -22.90
N LEU A 225 3.08 3.18 -23.55
CA LEU A 225 4.19 4.15 -23.50
C LEU A 225 3.78 5.52 -24.05
N GLN A 226 3.01 5.56 -25.14
CA GLN A 226 2.52 6.80 -25.74
C GLN A 226 1.53 7.58 -24.86
N LYS A 227 0.80 6.91 -23.97
CA LYS A 227 -0.23 7.52 -23.10
C LYS A 227 0.12 7.45 -21.62
N ILE A 228 1.38 7.16 -21.28
CA ILE A 228 1.78 6.82 -19.91
C ILE A 228 1.49 7.92 -18.90
N GLU A 229 1.62 9.19 -19.30
CA GLU A 229 1.32 10.34 -18.44
C GLU A 229 -0.14 10.34 -17.98
N ARG A 230 -1.07 10.19 -18.93
CA ARG A 230 -2.51 10.16 -18.65
C ARG A 230 -2.90 8.96 -17.79
N ILE A 231 -2.27 7.81 -18.02
CA ILE A 231 -2.49 6.59 -17.23
C ILE A 231 -2.03 6.83 -15.79
N ASN A 232 -0.81 7.34 -15.60
CA ASN A 232 -0.25 7.63 -14.28
C ASN A 232 -1.15 8.60 -13.51
N GLU A 233 -1.58 9.70 -14.14
CA GLU A 233 -2.51 10.67 -13.53
C GLU A 233 -3.84 10.03 -13.13
N GLY A 234 -4.45 9.25 -14.04
CA GLY A 234 -5.72 8.57 -13.79
C GLY A 234 -5.63 7.58 -12.63
N VAL A 235 -4.62 6.70 -12.66
CA VAL A 235 -4.40 5.69 -11.63
C VAL A 235 -4.15 6.33 -10.27
N ARG A 236 -3.30 7.38 -10.20
CA ARG A 236 -3.02 8.08 -8.94
C ARG A 236 -4.24 8.79 -8.38
N LYS A 237 -5.04 9.42 -9.24
CA LYS A 237 -6.30 10.08 -8.85
C LYS A 237 -7.31 9.07 -8.30
N ASP A 238 -7.52 7.97 -9.01
CA ASP A 238 -8.46 6.93 -8.58
C ASP A 238 -8.00 6.26 -7.28
N TYR A 239 -6.69 6.07 -7.10
CA TYR A 239 -6.11 5.58 -5.85
C TYR A 239 -6.30 6.58 -4.70
N ALA A 240 -6.10 7.87 -4.94
CA ALA A 240 -6.35 8.90 -3.92
C ALA A 240 -7.82 8.90 -3.47
N LEU A 241 -8.77 8.80 -4.41
CA LEU A 241 -10.20 8.68 -4.11
C LEU A 241 -10.52 7.40 -3.33
N TYR A 242 -9.89 6.27 -3.68
CA TYR A 242 -10.03 5.03 -2.92
C TYR A 242 -9.55 5.19 -1.47
N MET A 243 -8.39 5.81 -1.26
CA MET A 243 -7.86 6.08 0.08
C MET A 243 -8.74 7.03 0.89
N GLU A 244 -9.35 8.04 0.26
CA GLU A 244 -10.32 8.93 0.89
C GLU A 244 -11.58 8.17 1.32
N ASN A 245 -12.17 7.37 0.43
CA ASN A 245 -13.36 6.57 0.72
C ASN A 245 -13.10 5.50 1.81
N PHE A 246 -11.96 4.82 1.75
CA PHE A 246 -11.56 3.86 2.77
C PHE A 246 -11.38 4.53 4.14
N SER A 247 -10.80 5.73 4.16
CA SER A 247 -10.66 6.54 5.37
C SER A 247 -12.02 6.98 5.92
N TYR A 248 -12.95 7.35 5.03
CA TYR A 248 -14.32 7.71 5.35
C TYR A 248 -15.08 6.54 5.99
N GLU A 249 -15.06 5.36 5.38
CA GLU A 249 -15.78 4.18 5.90
C GLU A 249 -15.26 3.77 7.29
N LYS A 250 -13.93 3.77 7.46
CA LYS A 250 -13.30 3.50 8.76
C LYS A 250 -13.68 4.54 9.81
N PHE A 251 -13.81 5.81 9.41
CA PHE A 251 -14.26 6.89 10.29
C PHE A 251 -15.72 6.71 10.70
N VAL A 252 -16.63 6.45 9.75
CA VAL A 252 -18.06 6.21 10.03
C VAL A 252 -18.22 5.02 10.98
N LYS A 253 -17.52 3.91 10.73
CA LYS A 253 -17.54 2.74 11.62
C LYS A 253 -17.12 3.09 13.04
N LYS A 254 -16.01 3.84 13.19
CA LYS A 254 -15.51 4.28 14.50
C LYS A 254 -16.48 5.24 15.20
N LEU A 255 -17.18 6.08 14.44
CA LEU A 255 -18.21 6.97 14.96
C LEU A 255 -19.40 6.19 15.52
N THR A 256 -19.95 5.25 14.74
CA THR A 256 -21.08 4.41 15.14
C THR A 256 -20.74 3.58 16.38
N GLU A 257 -19.60 2.89 16.38
CA GLU A 257 -19.15 2.10 17.54
C GLU A 257 -18.98 2.94 18.81
N ASN A 258 -18.47 4.16 18.68
CA ASN A 258 -18.28 5.05 19.83
C ASN A 258 -19.61 5.65 20.32
N SER A 259 -20.49 6.07 19.42
CA SER A 259 -21.83 6.57 19.75
C SER A 259 -22.65 5.52 20.51
N GLU A 260 -22.64 4.27 20.04
CA GLU A 260 -23.29 3.15 20.72
C GLU A 260 -22.72 2.91 22.13
N LYS A 261 -21.38 2.93 22.27
CA LYS A 261 -20.72 2.84 23.58
C LYS A 261 -21.13 3.98 24.51
N PHE A 262 -21.24 5.20 24.00
CA PHE A 262 -21.66 6.35 24.78
C PHE A 262 -23.11 6.19 25.25
N ILE A 263 -24.04 5.86 24.35
CA ILE A 263 -25.46 5.64 24.69
C ILE A 263 -25.59 4.52 25.73
N SER A 264 -24.85 3.42 25.56
CA SER A 264 -24.82 2.31 26.53
C SER A 264 -24.34 2.77 27.90
N ARG A 265 -23.25 3.55 27.98
CA ARG A 265 -22.72 4.07 29.25
C ARG A 265 -23.70 5.00 29.96
N VAL A 266 -24.42 5.85 29.20
CA VAL A 266 -25.49 6.70 29.77
C VAL A 266 -26.61 5.84 30.33
N ASN A 267 -27.10 4.87 29.55
CA ASN A 267 -28.18 3.98 29.99
C ASN A 267 -27.79 3.11 31.20
N ASP A 268 -26.55 2.64 31.27
CA ASP A 268 -26.02 1.93 32.44
C ASP A 268 -26.00 2.82 33.68
N SER A 269 -25.60 4.08 33.49
CA SER A 269 -25.59 5.07 34.57
C SER A 269 -27.01 5.36 35.08
N ILE A 270 -27.99 5.46 34.19
CA ILE A 270 -29.43 5.56 34.53
C ILE A 270 -29.91 4.32 35.29
N SER A 271 -29.57 3.13 34.79
CA SER A 271 -30.03 1.86 35.36
C SER A 271 -29.43 1.59 36.74
N LYS A 272 -28.22 2.08 37.02
CA LYS A 272 -27.57 1.98 38.35
C LYS A 272 -28.15 2.96 39.38
N LEU A 273 -28.66 4.11 38.93
CA LEU A 273 -29.34 5.08 39.78
C LEU A 273 -30.66 4.53 40.30
N LEU A 274 -31.54 4.07 39.40
CA LEU A 274 -32.95 3.82 39.70
C LEU A 274 -33.22 2.93 40.95
N PRO A 275 -32.52 1.80 41.16
CA PRO A 275 -32.78 0.90 42.29
C PRO A 275 -32.46 1.51 43.67
N GLN A 276 -31.38 2.30 43.77
CA GLN A 276 -30.96 2.90 45.05
C GLN A 276 -31.99 3.91 45.58
N PHE A 277 -32.69 4.58 44.65
CA PHE A 277 -33.70 5.59 44.96
C PHE A 277 -35.10 5.02 45.17
N LEU A 278 -35.44 3.92 44.49
CA LEU A 278 -36.68 3.18 44.78
C LEU A 278 -36.70 2.61 46.21
N GLY A 279 -35.54 2.42 46.84
CA GLY A 279 -35.42 2.01 48.24
C GLY A 279 -35.72 3.12 49.26
N LEU A 280 -35.61 4.41 48.89
CA LEU A 280 -35.81 5.53 49.83
C LEU A 280 -37.25 5.64 50.37
N PRO A 281 -38.31 5.58 49.54
CA PRO A 281 -39.69 5.59 50.03
C PRO A 281 -40.02 4.40 50.95
N LEU A 282 -39.39 3.24 50.72
CA LEU A 282 -39.58 2.06 51.55
C LEU A 282 -38.99 2.28 52.96
N LEU A 283 -37.77 2.81 53.02
CA LEU A 283 -37.07 3.09 54.28
C LEU A 283 -37.73 4.21 55.09
N THR A 284 -38.34 5.21 54.44
CA THR A 284 -39.08 6.26 55.13
C THR A 284 -40.45 5.82 55.63
N ALA A 285 -41.07 4.80 55.01
CA ALA A 285 -42.38 4.28 55.40
C ALA A 285 -42.34 3.21 56.51
N ILE A 286 -41.20 2.54 56.71
CA ILE A 286 -41.02 1.51 57.75
C ILE A 286 -41.24 2.07 59.19
N PRO A 287 -40.60 3.17 59.62
CA PRO A 287 -40.84 3.72 60.97
C PRO A 287 -42.26 4.24 61.19
N THR A 288 -42.98 4.63 60.14
CA THR A 288 -44.38 5.10 60.25
C THR A 288 -45.40 3.96 60.26
N THR A 289 -45.05 2.79 59.74
CA THR A 289 -45.95 1.61 59.65
C THR A 289 -45.76 0.63 60.80
N LEU A 290 -44.54 0.49 61.33
CA LEU A 290 -44.26 -0.33 62.51
C LEU A 290 -44.55 0.48 63.78
N ARG A 291 -45.81 0.43 64.25
CA ARG A 291 -46.28 0.96 65.57
C ARG A 291 -45.63 0.24 66.78
N SER A 292 -44.31 0.08 66.80
CA SER A 292 -43.58 -0.57 67.89
C SER A 292 -42.31 0.21 68.19
N GLY A 293 -42.41 1.16 69.14
CA GLY A 293 -41.30 1.92 69.71
C GLY A 293 -40.56 2.81 68.72
N ASP A 294 -40.75 4.13 68.86
CA ASP A 294 -39.94 5.12 68.13
C ASP A 294 -38.46 4.86 68.47
N ASN A 295 -37.68 4.33 67.52
CA ASN A 295 -36.33 3.79 67.78
C ASN A 295 -35.29 4.66 67.06
N TRP A 296 -34.43 5.31 67.84
CA TRP A 296 -33.35 6.18 67.33
C TRP A 296 -32.47 5.54 66.26
N LEU A 297 -32.33 4.20 66.26
CA LEU A 297 -31.49 3.43 65.35
C LEU A 297 -32.02 3.50 63.93
N VAL A 298 -33.34 3.63 63.75
CA VAL A 298 -33.96 3.74 62.43
C VAL A 298 -33.61 5.09 61.80
N TYR A 299 -33.61 6.17 62.57
CA TYR A 299 -33.23 7.50 62.08
C TYR A 299 -31.73 7.60 61.80
N VAL A 300 -30.88 6.98 62.64
CA VAL A 300 -29.43 6.90 62.39
C VAL A 300 -29.12 6.08 61.13
N ALA A 301 -29.78 4.93 60.95
CA ALA A 301 -29.64 4.10 59.76
C ALA A 301 -30.11 4.84 58.49
N LEU A 302 -31.20 5.62 58.58
CA LEU A 302 -31.67 6.46 57.49
C LEU A 302 -30.65 7.54 57.10
N CYS A 303 -30.03 8.22 58.07
CA CYS A 303 -28.98 9.20 57.82
C CYS A 303 -27.76 8.57 57.14
N PHE A 304 -27.33 7.38 57.60
CA PHE A 304 -26.21 6.66 56.99
C PHE A 304 -26.54 6.21 55.56
N TYR A 305 -27.74 5.69 55.32
CA TYR A 305 -28.20 5.32 53.99
C TYR A 305 -28.27 6.52 53.03
N CYS A 306 -28.76 7.67 53.50
CA CYS A 306 -28.74 8.93 52.74
C CYS A 306 -27.30 9.37 52.40
N ALA A 307 -26.35 9.23 53.33
CA ALA A 307 -24.94 9.53 53.05
C ALA A 307 -24.35 8.60 51.98
N MET A 308 -24.65 7.30 52.04
CA MET A 308 -24.25 6.35 50.99
C MET A 308 -24.87 6.67 49.63
N CYS A 309 -26.15 7.03 49.59
CA CYS A 309 -26.84 7.46 48.36
C CYS A 309 -26.20 8.74 47.79
N TYR A 310 -25.82 9.69 48.64
CA TYR A 310 -25.15 10.91 48.22
C TYR A 310 -23.74 10.65 47.64
N LEU A 311 -22.98 9.75 48.25
CA LEU A 311 -21.68 9.32 47.70
C LEU A 311 -21.86 8.63 46.34
N GLY A 312 -22.86 7.75 46.20
CA GLY A 312 -23.20 7.10 44.93
C GLY A 312 -23.58 8.10 43.84
N LEU A 313 -24.41 9.09 44.18
CA LEU A 313 -24.79 10.19 43.29
C LEU A 313 -23.57 10.99 42.84
N THR A 314 -22.64 11.29 43.75
CA THR A 314 -21.44 12.08 43.45
C THR A 314 -20.51 11.33 42.50
N TYR A 315 -20.32 10.02 42.72
CA TYR A 315 -19.58 9.17 41.80
C TYR A 315 -20.23 9.13 40.40
N GLN A 316 -21.55 9.00 40.32
CA GLN A 316 -22.26 8.99 39.03
C GLN A 316 -22.22 10.35 38.32
N LYS A 317 -22.22 11.46 39.06
CA LYS A 317 -21.97 12.79 38.49
C LYS A 317 -20.58 12.85 37.84
N GLN A 318 -19.56 12.34 38.52
CA GLN A 318 -18.20 12.29 37.96
C GLN A 318 -18.13 11.44 36.68
N VAL A 319 -18.83 10.30 36.63
CA VAL A 319 -18.93 9.49 35.42
C VAL A 319 -19.60 10.25 34.27
N LEU A 320 -20.65 11.02 34.55
CA LEU A 320 -21.32 11.85 33.54
C LEU A 320 -20.47 13.02 33.05
N ASP A 321 -19.67 13.61 33.93
CA ASP A 321 -18.78 14.71 33.58
C ASP A 321 -17.62 14.20 32.71
N ASN A 322 -16.99 13.07 33.08
CA ASN A 322 -16.00 12.42 32.22
C ASN A 322 -16.57 12.04 30.84
N LEU A 323 -17.84 11.59 30.80
CA LEU A 323 -18.50 11.25 29.54
C LEU A 323 -18.74 12.48 28.66
N SER A 324 -19.11 13.60 29.27
CA SER A 324 -19.26 14.89 28.58
C SER A 324 -17.93 15.34 27.97
N ASP A 325 -16.84 15.21 28.73
CA ASP A 325 -15.50 15.58 28.28
C ASP A 325 -15.00 14.67 27.15
N ASP A 326 -15.28 13.36 27.21
CA ASP A 326 -14.94 12.41 26.14
C ASP A 326 -15.64 12.79 24.81
N VAL A 327 -16.90 13.24 24.86
CA VAL A 327 -17.67 13.68 23.69
C VAL A 327 -17.06 14.95 23.08
N GLU A 328 -16.66 15.92 23.91
CA GLU A 328 -16.00 17.15 23.44
C GLU A 328 -14.60 16.88 22.87
N GLN A 329 -13.81 16.02 23.53
CA GLN A 329 -12.48 15.65 23.02
C GLN A 329 -12.54 14.92 21.69
N PHE A 330 -13.58 14.12 21.45
CA PHE A 330 -13.76 13.44 20.16
C PHE A 330 -13.96 14.44 19.01
N GLU A 331 -14.71 15.53 19.24
CA GLU A 331 -14.92 16.58 18.25
C GLU A 331 -13.63 17.36 17.95
N GLN A 332 -12.82 17.65 18.97
CA GLN A 332 -11.59 18.44 18.83
C GLN A 332 -10.39 17.64 18.30
N LYS A 333 -10.17 16.42 18.81
CA LYS A 333 -9.00 15.58 18.45
C LYS A 333 -9.28 14.67 17.25
N GLY A 334 -10.54 14.26 17.02
CA GLY A 334 -10.92 13.30 15.99
C GLY A 334 -10.90 13.84 14.56
N LYS A 335 -10.75 15.17 14.37
CA LYS A 335 -10.79 15.85 13.06
C LYS A 335 -11.96 15.36 12.19
N VAL A 336 -13.18 15.49 12.70
CA VAL A 336 -14.40 15.09 11.97
C VAL A 336 -14.39 15.71 10.56
N PRO A 337 -14.37 14.90 9.48
CA PRO A 337 -14.41 15.40 8.11
C PRO A 337 -15.59 16.35 7.86
N LYS A 338 -15.42 17.32 6.97
CA LYS A 338 -16.45 18.36 6.74
C LYS A 338 -17.78 17.77 6.27
N GLU A 339 -17.76 16.69 5.50
CA GLU A 339 -18.96 16.02 4.99
C GLU A 339 -19.80 15.36 6.10
N LEU A 340 -19.19 14.99 7.23
CA LEU A 340 -19.82 14.22 8.31
C LEU A 340 -20.20 15.04 9.54
N LYS A 341 -19.90 16.34 9.54
CA LYS A 341 -20.39 17.27 10.57
C LYS A 341 -21.90 17.19 10.80
N PRO A 342 -22.79 17.15 9.80
CA PRO A 342 -24.23 17.13 10.05
C PRO A 342 -24.69 15.88 10.83
N ASP A 343 -24.17 14.70 10.48
CA ASP A 343 -24.54 13.44 11.15
C ASP A 343 -23.97 13.37 12.57
N TRP A 344 -22.72 13.82 12.76
CA TRP A 344 -22.13 13.94 14.09
C TRP A 344 -22.91 14.90 14.98
N GLN A 345 -23.33 16.06 14.46
CA GLN A 345 -24.11 17.03 15.21
C GLN A 345 -25.46 16.45 15.66
N LYS A 346 -26.09 15.62 14.83
CA LYS A 346 -27.35 14.93 15.17
C LYS A 346 -27.16 13.93 16.31
N ASP A 347 -26.10 13.13 16.28
CA ASP A 347 -25.85 12.15 17.34
C ASP A 347 -25.32 12.79 18.63
N LYS A 348 -24.45 13.80 18.51
CA LYS A 348 -24.03 14.65 19.64
C LYS A 348 -25.24 15.25 20.33
N ALA A 349 -26.18 15.81 19.58
CA ALA A 349 -27.40 16.39 20.16
C ALA A 349 -28.22 15.38 20.98
N LYS A 350 -28.32 14.12 20.52
CA LYS A 350 -28.99 13.05 21.28
C LYS A 350 -28.23 12.71 22.57
N ILE A 351 -26.91 12.56 22.50
CA ILE A 351 -26.06 12.25 23.65
C ILE A 351 -26.17 13.38 24.68
N ASP A 352 -26.05 14.64 24.24
CA ASP A 352 -26.17 15.83 25.09
C ASP A 352 -27.56 15.96 25.72
N GLU A 353 -28.62 15.56 25.01
CA GLU A 353 -29.97 15.51 25.60
C GLU A 353 -30.07 14.48 26.72
N LEU A 354 -29.52 13.27 26.52
CA LEU A 354 -29.52 12.23 27.55
C LEU A 354 -28.67 12.63 28.77
N ILE A 355 -27.47 13.18 28.56
CA ILE A 355 -26.61 13.71 29.63
C ILE A 355 -27.35 14.81 30.41
N ARG A 356 -28.01 15.76 29.71
CA ARG A 356 -28.80 16.82 30.37
C ARG A 356 -29.96 16.25 31.18
N LYS A 357 -30.70 15.28 30.66
CA LYS A 357 -31.77 14.58 31.38
C LYS A 357 -31.23 13.93 32.65
N GLN A 358 -30.06 13.30 32.57
CA GLN A 358 -29.46 12.64 33.72
C GLN A 358 -28.89 13.62 34.76
N ARG A 359 -28.29 14.74 34.35
CA ARG A 359 -27.90 15.83 35.26
C ARG A 359 -29.11 16.46 35.97
N ARG A 360 -30.29 16.49 35.33
CA ARG A 360 -31.54 16.90 36.00
C ARG A 360 -31.98 15.85 37.02
N LEU A 361 -31.96 14.58 36.65
CA LEU A 361 -32.29 13.47 37.56
C LEU A 361 -31.38 13.47 38.78
N TYR A 362 -30.06 13.58 38.61
CA TYR A 362 -29.10 13.72 39.70
C TYR A 362 -29.46 14.87 40.66
N ARG A 363 -29.81 16.05 40.12
CA ARG A 363 -30.20 17.21 40.93
C ARG A 363 -31.47 16.95 41.73
N LEU A 364 -32.51 16.39 41.09
CA LEU A 364 -33.75 16.02 41.77
C LEU A 364 -33.50 15.01 42.89
N LEU A 365 -32.76 13.94 42.59
CA LEU A 365 -32.44 12.89 43.56
C LEU A 365 -31.58 13.42 44.72
N SER A 366 -30.63 14.32 44.43
CA SER A 366 -29.83 14.98 45.47
C SER A 366 -30.71 15.79 46.42
N ILE A 367 -31.69 16.54 45.90
CA ILE A 367 -32.65 17.30 46.72
C ILE A 367 -33.46 16.34 47.61
N VAL A 368 -33.92 15.22 47.06
CA VAL A 368 -34.67 14.20 47.82
C VAL A 368 -33.81 13.61 48.94
N VAL A 369 -32.55 13.24 48.67
CA VAL A 369 -31.63 12.70 49.69
C VAL A 369 -31.37 13.71 50.78
N TRP A 370 -31.13 14.98 50.43
CA TRP A 370 -30.97 16.06 51.40
C TRP A 370 -32.23 16.26 52.27
N GLY A 371 -33.41 16.20 51.67
CA GLY A 371 -34.68 16.26 52.39
C GLY A 371 -34.85 15.09 53.37
N CYS A 372 -34.59 13.85 52.92
CA CYS A 372 -34.66 12.66 53.77
C CYS A 372 -33.61 12.68 54.89
N PHE A 373 -32.40 13.15 54.60
CA PHE A 373 -31.33 13.31 55.59
C PHE A 373 -31.72 14.32 56.66
N PHE A 374 -32.22 15.50 56.27
CA PHE A 374 -32.65 16.53 57.23
C PHE A 374 -33.85 16.06 58.06
N TYR A 375 -34.78 15.31 57.46
CA TYR A 375 -35.88 14.68 58.18
C TYR A 375 -35.38 13.67 59.24
N GLY A 376 -34.47 12.77 58.84
CA GLY A 376 -33.87 11.80 59.77
C GLY A 376 -33.12 12.49 60.92
N LEU A 377 -32.35 13.53 60.59
CA LEU A 377 -31.58 14.31 61.57
C LEU A 377 -32.48 15.05 62.56
N THR A 378 -33.51 15.76 62.07
CA THR A 378 -34.45 16.49 62.93
C THR A 378 -35.23 15.56 63.87
N LYS A 379 -35.68 14.40 63.38
CA LYS A 379 -36.34 13.39 64.21
C LYS A 379 -35.40 12.81 65.27
N PHE A 380 -34.16 12.53 64.91
CA PHE A 380 -33.14 12.07 65.85
C PHE A 380 -32.85 13.10 66.96
N CYS A 381 -32.68 14.39 66.60
CA CYS A 381 -32.48 15.46 67.57
C CYS A 381 -33.68 15.64 68.51
N LEU A 382 -34.91 15.59 67.98
CA LEU A 382 -36.12 15.67 68.80
C LEU A 382 -36.22 14.48 69.77
N TYR A 383 -35.85 13.28 69.34
CA TYR A 383 -35.83 12.09 70.19
C TYR A 383 -34.82 12.21 71.34
N ILE A 384 -33.60 12.74 71.07
CA ILE A 384 -32.61 13.01 72.11
C ILE A 384 -33.14 14.04 73.12
N HIS A 385 -33.75 15.14 72.65
CA HIS A 385 -34.30 16.16 73.53
C HIS A 385 -35.46 15.62 74.39
N ILE A 386 -36.29 14.70 73.86
CA ILE A 386 -37.34 14.03 74.64
C ILE A 386 -36.72 13.14 75.72
N ILE A 387 -35.64 12.42 75.43
CA ILE A 387 -34.92 11.60 76.42
C ILE A 387 -34.31 12.49 77.52
N GLU A 388 -33.66 13.61 77.17
CA GLU A 388 -33.09 14.54 78.15
C GLU A 388 -34.14 15.13 79.10
N VAL A 389 -35.34 15.45 78.60
CA VAL A 389 -36.44 16.00 79.41
C VAL A 389 -37.12 14.94 80.30
N ILE A 390 -37.05 13.66 79.94
CA ILE A 390 -37.67 12.57 80.71
C ILE A 390 -36.71 11.94 81.73
N CYS A 391 -35.40 11.97 81.46
CA CYS A 391 -34.37 11.35 82.33
C CYS A 391 -33.54 12.36 83.15
N GLY A 392 -33.69 13.67 82.94
CA GLY A 392 -33.20 14.74 83.82
C GLY A 392 -34.31 15.23 84.73
#